data_AF-A0A380CMP9-F1
#
_entry.id   AF-A0A380CMP9-F1
#
_cell.length_a   1.000
_cell.length_b   1.000
_cell.length_c   1.000
_cell.angle_alpha   90.00
_cell.angle_beta   90.00
_cell.angle_gamma   90.00
#
_symmetry.space_group_name_H-M   'P 1'
#
loop_
_entity.id
_entity.type
_entity.pdbx_description
1 polymer ?
#
loop_
_entity_poly.entity_id
_entity_poly.type
_entity_poly.pdbx_seq_one_letter_code
_entity_poly.pdbx_strand_id
1 'polypeptide(L)'
;MTRKNTQLNTVTALHLSADNMLPQYDWETEEKESFAPLITLSDDLKQPLTTHFKVSNDINADIVDIVNEGNYDLLLIGVGQSIFEGSLLGKILGFTTRFINPERIFNQMSGKEQIFSYAAFDDRTSSILSGSEVSVGVLIDKGQTVFNKILVPVFSDEDSFLVDYAKKFITNNNSQVVILDVQGILRDNSYVKEAVRAIEHIASNHISLMHERVIDKNFVAEQQLMLVSLKSWKKLVESKSVWLTDAPSTLIIKHKP
;
A
#
# COMPACT_ATOMS: atom_id res chain seq x y z
N MET A 1 -0.92 34.77 12.72
CA MET A 1 0.22 34.00 12.16
C MET A 1 0.02 32.55 12.50
N THR A 2 -0.59 31.77 11.60
CA THR A 2 -0.81 30.33 11.80
C THR A 2 0.38 29.57 11.23
N ARG A 3 1.11 28.88 12.10
CA ARG A 3 2.19 27.96 11.72
C ARG A 3 1.55 26.83 10.90
N LYS A 4 1.80 26.78 9.58
CA LYS A 4 1.68 25.54 8.81
C LYS A 4 2.53 24.51 9.55
N ASN A 5 1.96 23.37 9.92
CA ASN A 5 2.72 22.31 10.56
C ASN A 5 3.89 21.92 9.61
N THR A 6 5.12 22.29 9.98
CA THR A 6 6.32 22.19 9.14
C THR A 6 7.30 21.17 9.72
N GLN A 7 6.82 20.04 10.24
CA GLN A 7 7.70 18.88 10.36
C GLN A 7 7.72 18.21 8.99
N LEU A 8 8.81 18.41 8.24
CA LEU A 8 9.09 17.61 7.06
C LEU A 8 9.26 16.16 7.55
N ASN A 9 8.40 15.25 7.06
CA ASN A 9 8.57 13.83 7.33
C ASN A 9 9.91 13.40 6.72
N THR A 10 10.77 12.72 7.48
CA THR A 10 12.02 12.18 6.97
C THR A 10 11.73 10.89 6.20
N VAL A 11 12.24 10.78 4.98
CA VAL A 11 12.14 9.55 4.17
C VAL A 11 13.49 8.86 4.19
N THR A 12 13.52 7.58 4.51
CA THR A 12 14.72 6.74 4.33
C THR A 12 14.49 5.81 3.15
N ALA A 13 15.38 5.85 2.16
CA ALA A 13 15.48 4.84 1.12
C ALA A 13 16.43 3.73 1.59
N LEU A 14 15.91 2.51 1.70
CA LEU A 14 16.66 1.33 2.11
C LEU A 14 16.91 0.44 0.89
N HIS A 15 18.17 0.10 0.64
CA HIS A 15 18.58 -0.85 -0.39
C HIS A 15 19.42 -1.96 0.24
N LEU A 16 19.03 -3.21 0.03
CA LEU A 16 19.80 -4.37 0.48
C LEU A 16 20.18 -5.21 -0.73
N SER A 17 21.47 -5.46 -0.86
CA SER A 17 22.04 -6.29 -1.91
C SER A 17 22.42 -7.64 -1.32
N ALA A 18 22.08 -8.72 -2.00
CA ALA A 18 22.55 -10.05 -1.59
C ALA A 18 24.07 -10.09 -1.72
N ASP A 19 24.75 -10.63 -0.71
CA ASP A 19 26.22 -10.79 -0.76
C ASP A 19 26.63 -11.57 -2.01
N ASN A 20 27.29 -10.88 -2.93
CA ASN A 20 27.89 -11.53 -4.07
C ASN A 20 29.29 -11.97 -3.63
N MET A 21 29.55 -13.28 -3.69
CA MET A 21 30.80 -13.89 -3.22
C MET A 21 32.02 -13.56 -4.12
N LEU A 22 31.97 -12.43 -4.83
CA LEU A 22 33.01 -11.97 -5.75
C LEU A 22 33.99 -11.07 -4.98
N PRO A 23 35.27 -11.46 -4.84
CA PRO A 23 36.24 -10.75 -3.98
C PRO A 23 36.54 -9.29 -4.34
N GLN A 24 36.09 -8.79 -5.49
CA GLN A 24 36.37 -7.45 -6.00
C GLN A 24 35.10 -6.72 -6.46
N TYR A 25 33.94 -7.11 -5.94
CA TYR A 25 32.73 -6.42 -6.30
C TYR A 25 32.70 -5.00 -5.71
N ASP A 26 32.36 -4.04 -6.56
CA ASP A 26 32.37 -2.62 -6.21
C ASP A 26 31.02 -2.20 -5.60
N TRP A 27 30.90 -2.44 -4.29
CA TRP A 27 29.72 -2.08 -3.52
C TRP A 27 29.52 -0.55 -3.42
N GLU A 28 30.59 0.25 -3.48
CA GLU A 28 30.48 1.71 -3.45
C GLU A 28 29.79 2.23 -4.71
N THR A 29 30.13 1.66 -5.87
CA THR A 29 29.45 1.97 -7.13
C THR A 29 27.99 1.50 -7.10
N GLU A 30 27.71 0.28 -6.65
CA GLU A 30 26.32 -0.21 -6.56
C GLU A 30 25.46 0.65 -5.62
N GLU A 31 25.96 1.01 -4.44
CA GLU A 31 25.26 1.90 -3.51
C GLU A 31 24.93 3.23 -4.19
N LYS A 32 25.93 3.87 -4.80
CA LYS A 32 25.77 5.17 -5.45
C LYS A 32 24.76 5.11 -6.59
N GLU A 33 24.86 4.12 -7.47
CA GLU A 33 23.96 3.96 -8.61
C GLU A 33 22.54 3.64 -8.17
N SER A 34 22.37 2.83 -7.11
CA SER A 34 21.06 2.42 -6.59
C SER A 34 20.23 3.61 -6.07
N PHE A 35 20.89 4.63 -5.49
CA PHE A 35 20.20 5.78 -4.94
C PHE A 35 20.17 7.01 -5.85
N ALA A 36 21.00 7.08 -6.89
CA ALA A 36 21.10 8.26 -7.76
C ALA A 36 19.74 8.77 -8.30
N PRO A 37 18.80 7.92 -8.75
CA PRO A 37 17.48 8.38 -9.18
C PRO A 37 16.65 8.97 -8.04
N LEU A 38 16.71 8.38 -6.84
CA LEU A 38 15.96 8.83 -5.66
C LEU A 38 16.51 10.13 -5.10
N ILE A 39 17.83 10.31 -5.11
CA ILE A 39 18.49 11.56 -4.70
C ILE A 39 18.06 12.70 -5.64
N THR A 40 18.10 12.46 -6.96
CA THR A 40 17.65 13.44 -7.95
C THR A 40 16.19 13.85 -7.72
N LEU A 41 15.31 12.87 -7.51
CA LEU A 41 13.89 13.12 -7.24
C LEU A 41 13.67 13.85 -5.90
N SER A 42 14.42 13.50 -4.86
CA SER A 42 14.38 14.14 -3.55
C SER A 42 14.75 15.63 -3.64
N ASP A 43 15.78 15.96 -4.42
CA ASP A 43 16.22 17.34 -4.68
C ASP A 43 15.16 18.14 -5.45
N ASP A 44 14.52 17.53 -6.45
CA ASP A 44 13.45 18.15 -7.22
C ASP A 44 12.21 18.42 -6.36
N LEU A 45 11.83 17.46 -5.50
CA LEU A 45 10.67 17.56 -4.62
C LEU A 45 10.93 18.36 -3.33
N LYS A 46 12.18 18.74 -3.05
CA LYS A 46 12.60 19.37 -1.79
C LYS A 46 12.19 18.55 -0.56
N GLN A 47 12.27 17.23 -0.70
CA GLN A 47 11.88 16.26 0.32
C GLN A 47 13.16 15.65 0.91
N PRO A 48 13.48 15.88 2.19
CA PRO A 48 14.65 15.27 2.82
C PRO A 48 14.67 13.74 2.66
N LEU A 49 15.78 13.22 2.16
CA LEU A 49 16.03 11.80 1.94
C LEU A 49 17.31 11.37 2.66
N THR A 50 17.21 10.29 3.44
CA THR A 50 18.34 9.53 3.97
C THR A 50 18.47 8.24 3.17
N THR A 51 19.68 7.81 2.85
CA THR A 51 19.93 6.52 2.19
C THR A 51 20.54 5.54 3.19
N HIS A 52 20.15 4.27 3.10
CA HIS A 52 20.74 3.19 3.88
C HIS A 52 21.02 2.01 2.94
N PHE A 53 22.29 1.75 2.68
CA PHE A 53 22.76 0.57 1.94
C PHE A 53 23.24 -0.52 2.90
N LYS A 54 22.91 -1.78 2.63
CA LYS A 54 23.45 -2.92 3.38
C LYS A 54 23.66 -4.12 2.45
N VAL A 55 24.87 -4.71 2.49
CA VAL A 55 25.09 -6.05 1.93
C VAL A 55 24.55 -7.07 2.93
N SER A 56 23.68 -7.96 2.47
CA SER A 56 22.84 -8.80 3.31
C SER A 56 22.96 -10.28 2.94
N ASN A 57 23.03 -11.11 3.97
CA ASN A 57 22.93 -12.57 3.84
C ASN A 57 21.47 -13.06 3.97
N ASP A 58 20.60 -12.24 4.55
CA ASP A 58 19.16 -12.47 4.64
C ASP A 58 18.42 -11.13 4.55
N ILE A 59 18.04 -10.77 3.32
CA ILE A 59 17.41 -9.48 3.02
C ILE A 59 16.10 -9.32 3.79
N ASN A 60 15.34 -10.40 3.99
CA ASN A 60 14.01 -10.28 4.60
C ASN A 60 14.14 -10.06 6.11
N ALA A 61 15.02 -10.81 6.78
CA ALA A 61 15.31 -10.59 8.18
C ALA A 61 15.90 -9.19 8.40
N ASP A 62 16.88 -8.79 7.58
CA ASP A 62 17.51 -7.47 7.72
C ASP A 62 16.52 -6.31 7.51
N ILE A 63 15.55 -6.41 6.59
CA ILE A 63 14.49 -5.39 6.45
C ILE A 63 13.70 -5.28 7.76
N VAL A 64 13.30 -6.40 8.35
CA VAL A 64 12.52 -6.43 9.59
C VAL A 64 13.32 -5.83 10.75
N ASP A 65 14.58 -6.24 10.91
CA ASP A 65 15.45 -5.77 11.99
C ASP A 65 15.70 -4.26 11.86
N ILE A 66 16.10 -3.78 10.68
CA ILE A 66 16.34 -2.35 10.43
C ILE A 66 15.10 -1.50 10.73
N VAL A 67 13.92 -1.99 10.36
CA VAL A 67 12.67 -1.25 10.53
C VAL A 67 12.22 -1.24 11.98
N ASN A 68 12.37 -2.35 12.71
CA ASN A 68 11.96 -2.48 14.10
C ASN A 68 12.93 -1.77 15.06
N GLU A 69 14.24 -1.80 14.78
CA GLU A 69 15.26 -1.10 15.57
C GLU A 69 15.34 0.39 15.25
N GLY A 70 14.86 0.79 14.07
CA GLY A 70 14.80 2.17 13.64
C GLY A 70 13.61 2.95 14.21
N ASN A 71 13.72 4.27 14.24
CA ASN A 71 12.63 5.16 14.64
C ASN A 71 11.72 5.47 13.44
N TYR A 72 11.03 4.46 12.92
CA TYR A 72 10.14 4.59 11.75
C TYR A 72 8.67 4.42 12.14
N ASP A 73 7.80 5.24 11.56
CA ASP A 73 6.34 5.11 11.76
C ASP A 73 5.68 4.20 10.69
N LEU A 74 6.32 4.07 9.53
CA LEU A 74 5.79 3.38 8.35
C LEU A 74 6.90 2.77 7.51
N LEU A 75 6.80 1.48 7.22
CA LEU A 75 7.53 0.81 6.16
C LEU A 75 6.68 0.78 4.89
N LEU A 76 7.19 1.29 3.77
CA LEU A 76 6.54 1.20 2.46
C LEU A 76 7.32 0.23 1.56
N ILE A 77 6.65 -0.80 1.03
CA ILE A 77 7.24 -1.77 0.11
C ILE A 77 6.38 -1.90 -1.16
N GLY A 78 7.04 -2.17 -2.29
CA GLY A 78 6.38 -2.50 -3.54
C GLY A 78 6.29 -4.01 -3.76
N VAL A 79 5.23 -4.44 -4.44
CA VAL A 79 5.07 -5.81 -4.93
C VAL A 79 5.69 -5.86 -6.34
N GLY A 80 6.79 -6.61 -6.52
CA GLY A 80 7.52 -6.67 -7.79
C GLY A 80 6.70 -7.24 -8.95
N GLN A 81 7.03 -6.91 -10.20
CA GLN A 81 6.25 -7.41 -11.34
C GLN A 81 6.45 -8.91 -11.61
N SER A 82 7.65 -9.43 -11.37
CA SER A 82 7.98 -10.86 -11.53
C SER A 82 7.19 -11.77 -10.60
N ILE A 83 6.68 -11.26 -9.47
CA ILE A 83 5.86 -12.03 -8.53
C ILE A 83 4.38 -12.06 -8.92
N PHE A 84 3.95 -11.40 -10.00
CA PHE A 84 2.60 -11.55 -10.54
C PHE A 84 2.48 -12.68 -11.58
N GLU A 85 3.56 -13.05 -12.28
CA GLU A 85 3.47 -14.13 -13.26
C GLU A 85 3.22 -15.49 -12.58
N GLY A 86 1.99 -16.00 -12.72
CA GLY A 86 1.58 -17.30 -12.17
C GLY A 86 1.09 -17.28 -10.72
N SER A 87 1.29 -16.20 -9.97
CA SER A 87 0.84 -16.06 -8.58
C SER A 87 -0.68 -15.84 -8.45
N LEU A 88 -1.23 -16.09 -7.26
CA LEU A 88 -2.64 -15.81 -6.97
C LEU A 88 -2.96 -14.33 -7.19
N LEU A 89 -2.09 -13.44 -6.71
CA LEU A 89 -2.26 -11.99 -6.84
C LEU A 89 -2.28 -11.54 -8.30
N GLY A 90 -1.36 -12.05 -9.12
CA GLY A 90 -1.31 -11.69 -10.53
C GLY A 90 -2.54 -12.15 -11.31
N LYS A 91 -3.07 -13.33 -10.98
CA LYS A 91 -4.32 -13.84 -11.58
C LYS A 91 -5.54 -13.05 -11.13
N ILE A 92 -5.59 -12.60 -9.87
CA ILE A 92 -6.69 -11.81 -9.31
C ILE A 92 -6.69 -10.38 -9.85
N LEU A 93 -5.51 -9.78 -10.04
CA LEU A 93 -5.37 -8.38 -10.45
C LEU A 93 -5.23 -8.17 -11.96
N GLY A 94 -5.38 -9.23 -12.75
CA GLY A 94 -5.41 -9.15 -14.21
C GLY A 94 -4.05 -8.99 -14.88
N PHE A 95 -2.95 -9.28 -14.18
CA PHE A 95 -1.59 -9.19 -14.74
C PHE A 95 -1.23 -10.34 -15.70
N THR A 96 -2.12 -11.33 -15.87
CA THR A 96 -1.91 -12.44 -16.82
C THR A 96 -2.70 -12.24 -18.12
N THR A 97 -2.11 -12.55 -19.27
CA THR A 97 -2.74 -12.45 -20.60
C THR A 97 -3.78 -13.54 -20.92
N ARG A 98 -3.97 -14.52 -20.04
CA ARG A 98 -4.95 -15.60 -20.23
C ARG A 98 -6.27 -15.22 -19.55
N PHE A 99 -7.41 -15.50 -20.18
CA PHE A 99 -8.71 -15.40 -19.50
C PHE A 99 -8.77 -16.46 -18.39
N ILE A 100 -8.77 -16.02 -17.12
CA ILE A 100 -8.82 -16.92 -15.95
C ILE A 100 -10.15 -16.73 -15.23
N ASN A 101 -10.87 -17.83 -15.00
CA ASN A 101 -12.05 -17.85 -14.13
C ASN A 101 -11.60 -17.82 -12.66
N PRO A 102 -11.94 -16.77 -11.88
CA PRO A 102 -11.53 -16.64 -10.48
C PRO A 102 -11.94 -17.83 -9.63
N GLU A 103 -13.11 -18.43 -9.88
CA GLU A 103 -13.60 -19.57 -9.09
C GLU A 103 -12.71 -20.82 -9.21
N ARG A 104 -12.11 -21.04 -10.39
CA ARG A 104 -11.26 -22.22 -10.64
C ARG A 104 -9.90 -22.12 -9.94
N ILE A 105 -9.38 -20.93 -9.72
CA ILE A 105 -8.09 -20.71 -9.03
C ILE A 105 -8.22 -21.12 -7.56
N PHE A 106 -9.29 -20.66 -6.91
CA PHE A 106 -9.51 -20.92 -5.49
C PHE A 106 -9.89 -22.38 -5.20
N ASN A 107 -10.66 -23.04 -6.07
CA ASN A 107 -11.09 -24.43 -5.85
C ASN A 107 -9.93 -25.46 -5.93
N GLN A 108 -8.78 -25.09 -6.51
CA GLN A 108 -7.56 -25.93 -6.49
C GLN A 108 -6.82 -25.88 -5.15
N MET A 109 -7.23 -25.01 -4.22
CA MET A 109 -6.53 -24.75 -2.95
C MET A 109 -7.36 -25.04 -1.69
N SER A 110 -8.58 -25.58 -1.81
CA SER A 110 -9.46 -25.89 -0.67
C SER A 110 -9.01 -27.09 0.21
N GLY A 111 -7.77 -27.58 0.04
CA GLY A 111 -7.18 -28.60 0.90
C GLY A 111 -6.26 -27.98 1.95
N LYS A 112 -6.78 -27.79 3.18
CA LYS A 112 -6.13 -27.35 4.44
C LYS A 112 -6.36 -25.88 4.80
N GLU A 113 -7.37 -25.68 5.64
CA GLU A 113 -7.65 -24.48 6.40
C GLU A 113 -6.46 -24.11 7.32
N GLN A 114 -6.19 -22.80 7.49
CA GLN A 114 -5.23 -22.14 8.40
C GLN A 114 -3.85 -21.62 7.88
N ILE A 115 -3.57 -21.55 6.58
CA ILE A 115 -2.34 -20.88 6.07
C ILE A 115 -2.63 -19.54 5.33
N PHE A 116 -3.88 -19.08 5.33
CA PHE A 116 -4.35 -18.05 4.38
C PHE A 116 -4.25 -16.59 4.84
N SER A 117 -3.60 -16.30 5.98
CA SER A 117 -3.52 -14.91 6.46
C SER A 117 -2.62 -14.03 5.58
N TYR A 118 -1.80 -14.58 4.68
CA TYR A 118 -1.01 -13.81 3.71
C TYR A 118 -0.98 -14.41 2.31
N ALA A 119 -1.78 -15.45 2.00
CA ALA A 119 -1.73 -16.17 0.74
C ALA A 119 -2.02 -15.32 -0.52
N ALA A 120 -2.47 -14.08 -0.35
CA ALA A 120 -2.57 -13.09 -1.42
C ALA A 120 -1.22 -12.43 -1.78
N PHE A 121 -0.18 -12.61 -0.97
CA PHE A 121 1.17 -12.08 -1.19
C PHE A 121 2.19 -13.23 -1.31
N ASP A 122 3.39 -12.90 -1.79
CA ASP A 122 4.52 -13.84 -1.81
C ASP A 122 5.11 -14.06 -0.40
N ASP A 123 5.97 -15.05 -0.26
CA ASP A 123 6.59 -15.41 1.03
C ASP A 123 7.40 -14.25 1.63
N ARG A 124 8.04 -13.44 0.77
CA ARG A 124 8.82 -12.26 1.17
C ARG A 124 7.94 -11.20 1.82
N THR A 125 6.91 -10.74 1.11
CA THR A 125 5.98 -9.72 1.62
C THR A 125 5.28 -10.24 2.87
N SER A 126 4.91 -11.53 2.90
CA SER A 126 4.31 -12.19 4.06
C SER A 126 5.24 -12.16 5.28
N SER A 127 6.53 -12.48 5.09
CA SER A 127 7.55 -12.44 6.14
C SER A 127 7.70 -11.04 6.72
N ILE A 128 7.88 -10.02 5.87
CA ILE A 128 7.99 -8.61 6.27
C ILE A 128 6.73 -8.15 7.01
N LEU A 129 5.54 -8.44 6.46
CA LEU A 129 4.28 -8.12 7.10
C LEU A 129 4.13 -8.80 8.46
N SER A 130 4.66 -10.00 8.65
CA SER A 130 4.56 -10.70 9.94
C SER A 130 5.56 -10.18 10.98
N GLY A 131 6.80 -9.88 10.57
CA GLY A 131 7.88 -9.47 11.46
C GLY A 131 7.89 -7.98 11.82
N SER A 132 7.30 -7.12 10.98
CA SER A 132 7.30 -5.66 11.21
C SER A 132 6.40 -5.26 12.40
N GLU A 133 7.00 -4.55 13.34
CA GLU A 133 6.36 -3.94 14.51
C GLU A 133 5.75 -2.57 14.22
N VAL A 134 6.19 -1.92 13.13
CA VAL A 134 5.63 -0.65 12.63
C VAL A 134 4.50 -0.88 11.61
N SER A 135 3.77 0.18 11.27
CA SER A 135 2.77 0.12 10.18
C SER A 135 3.46 -0.22 8.86
N VAL A 136 2.83 -1.06 8.04
CA VAL A 136 3.37 -1.44 6.72
C VAL A 136 2.38 -1.06 5.62
N GLY A 137 2.87 -0.31 4.63
CA GLY A 137 2.18 -0.08 3.36
C GLY A 137 2.75 -0.99 2.29
N VAL A 138 1.88 -1.74 1.63
CA VAL A 138 2.23 -2.58 0.48
C VAL A 138 1.57 -1.97 -0.76
N LEU A 139 2.39 -1.48 -1.68
CA LEU A 139 1.94 -0.89 -2.94
C LEU A 139 1.96 -1.95 -4.05
N ILE A 140 0.79 -2.20 -4.62
CA ILE A 140 0.65 -2.91 -5.89
C ILE A 140 0.49 -1.85 -6.97
N ASP A 141 1.57 -1.61 -7.71
CA ASP A 141 1.60 -0.57 -8.73
C ASP A 141 1.11 -1.08 -10.10
N LYS A 142 0.21 -0.31 -10.70
CA LYS A 142 -0.32 -0.48 -12.06
C LYS A 142 0.13 0.63 -13.01
N GLY A 143 1.24 1.32 -12.70
CA GLY A 143 1.88 2.29 -13.58
C GLY A 143 1.31 3.70 -13.50
N GLN A 144 0.71 4.06 -12.37
CA GLN A 144 0.18 5.40 -12.15
C GLN A 144 1.30 6.33 -11.69
N THR A 145 1.42 7.50 -12.32
CA THR A 145 2.43 8.51 -11.95
C THR A 145 1.94 9.45 -10.86
N VAL A 146 0.62 9.63 -10.73
CA VAL A 146 -0.01 10.51 -9.74
C VAL A 146 -1.33 9.91 -9.27
N PHE A 147 -1.61 10.01 -7.96
CA PHE A 147 -2.84 9.55 -7.33
C PHE A 147 -3.78 10.70 -6.99
N ASN A 148 -4.51 11.23 -7.98
CA ASN A 148 -5.47 12.32 -7.78
C ASN A 148 -6.88 11.83 -7.43
N LYS A 149 -7.26 10.62 -7.83
CA LYS A 149 -8.56 10.02 -7.49
C LYS A 149 -8.35 8.75 -6.67
N ILE A 150 -8.82 8.76 -5.44
CA ILE A 150 -8.54 7.71 -4.45
C ILE A 150 -9.85 7.14 -3.91
N LEU A 151 -9.97 5.83 -3.96
CA LEU A 151 -11.06 5.07 -3.35
C LEU A 151 -10.61 4.47 -2.02
N VAL A 152 -11.41 4.64 -0.98
CA VAL A 152 -11.20 4.05 0.35
C VAL A 152 -12.41 3.19 0.71
N PRO A 153 -12.42 1.89 0.37
CA PRO A 153 -13.51 1.02 0.74
C PRO A 153 -13.38 0.61 2.21
N VAL A 154 -14.45 0.86 2.98
CA VAL A 154 -14.51 0.59 4.42
C VAL A 154 -15.56 -0.50 4.67
N PHE A 155 -15.13 -1.57 5.33
CA PHE A 155 -15.92 -2.76 5.60
C PHE A 155 -16.16 -2.99 7.10
N SER A 156 -15.39 -2.33 7.96
CA SER A 156 -15.52 -2.40 9.42
C SER A 156 -15.00 -1.12 10.08
N ASP A 157 -15.38 -0.85 11.33
CA ASP A 157 -14.86 0.29 12.09
C ASP A 157 -13.34 0.25 12.26
N GLU A 158 -12.73 -0.94 12.19
CA GLU A 158 -11.29 -1.12 12.19
C GLU A 158 -10.59 -0.50 10.97
N ASP A 159 -11.31 -0.16 9.90
CA ASP A 159 -10.77 0.54 8.73
C ASP A 159 -10.70 2.06 8.93
N SER A 160 -11.23 2.59 10.04
CA SER A 160 -11.37 4.03 10.26
C SER A 160 -10.04 4.77 10.15
N PHE A 161 -8.93 4.15 10.58
CA PHE A 161 -7.59 4.75 10.51
C PHE A 161 -7.18 5.16 9.08
N LEU A 162 -7.78 4.56 8.04
CA LEU A 162 -7.49 4.91 6.64
C LEU A 162 -7.84 6.37 6.33
N VAL A 163 -8.73 7.00 7.11
CA VAL A 163 -9.05 8.43 6.96
C VAL A 163 -7.84 9.33 7.21
N ASP A 164 -6.92 8.93 8.09
CA ASP A 164 -5.70 9.69 8.36
C ASP A 164 -4.72 9.59 7.17
N TYR A 165 -4.66 8.44 6.51
CA TYR A 165 -3.90 8.27 5.28
C TYR A 165 -4.53 9.04 4.11
N ALA A 166 -5.86 8.99 3.97
CA ALA A 166 -6.59 9.78 2.99
C ALA A 166 -6.34 11.29 3.17
N LYS A 167 -6.36 11.78 4.41
CA LYS A 167 -6.02 13.17 4.73
C LYS A 167 -4.64 13.56 4.21
N LYS A 168 -3.62 12.71 4.36
CA LYS A 168 -2.26 12.97 3.83
C LYS A 168 -2.27 13.14 2.31
N PHE A 169 -3.01 12.32 1.56
CA PHE A 169 -3.15 12.48 0.12
C PHE A 169 -3.84 13.79 -0.26
N ILE A 170 -4.93 14.15 0.43
CA ILE A 170 -5.63 15.42 0.20
C ILE A 170 -4.70 16.60 0.47
N THR A 171 -3.99 16.62 1.59
CA THR A 171 -3.14 17.76 1.96
C THR A 171 -1.88 17.90 1.13
N ASN A 172 -1.31 16.78 0.64
CA ASN A 172 -0.02 16.79 -0.06
C ASN A 172 -0.18 16.85 -1.58
N ASN A 173 -1.21 16.20 -2.13
CA ASN A 173 -1.40 16.05 -3.58
C ASN A 173 -2.70 16.69 -4.09
N ASN A 174 -3.49 17.32 -3.22
CA ASN A 174 -4.81 17.83 -3.56
C ASN A 174 -5.73 16.75 -4.17
N SER A 175 -5.56 15.51 -3.70
CA SER A 175 -6.32 14.36 -4.17
C SER A 175 -7.80 14.47 -3.81
N GLN A 176 -8.65 13.93 -4.67
CA GLN A 176 -10.05 13.66 -4.45
C GLN A 176 -10.19 12.26 -3.85
N VAL A 177 -10.82 12.17 -2.68
CA VAL A 177 -11.02 10.92 -1.96
C VAL A 177 -12.51 10.58 -1.88
N VAL A 178 -12.86 9.36 -2.27
CA VAL A 178 -14.17 8.79 -2.02
C VAL A 178 -14.03 7.71 -0.95
N ILE A 179 -14.67 7.92 0.20
CA ILE A 179 -14.85 6.87 1.21
C ILE A 179 -16.12 6.11 0.86
N LEU A 180 -15.98 4.81 0.63
CA LEU A 180 -17.09 3.93 0.35
C LEU A 180 -17.44 3.10 1.58
N ASP A 181 -18.56 3.44 2.22
CA ASP A 181 -19.11 2.73 3.37
C ASP A 181 -19.96 1.53 2.91
N VAL A 182 -19.29 0.39 2.70
CA VAL A 182 -19.90 -0.81 2.12
C VAL A 182 -21.00 -1.40 3.03
N GLN A 183 -20.83 -1.29 4.35
CA GLN A 183 -21.75 -1.86 5.34
C GLN A 183 -22.70 -0.84 5.99
N GLY A 184 -22.53 0.46 5.73
CA GLY A 184 -23.34 1.50 6.36
C GLY A 184 -22.94 1.81 7.80
N ILE A 185 -21.71 1.44 8.19
CA ILE A 185 -21.19 1.48 9.56
C ILE A 185 -20.58 2.84 9.91
N LEU A 186 -20.12 3.59 8.90
CA LEU A 186 -19.46 4.88 9.12
C LEU A 186 -20.45 5.99 9.46
N ARG A 187 -21.74 5.74 9.21
CA ARG A 187 -22.82 6.69 9.53
C ARG A 187 -22.85 7.11 10.98
N ASP A 188 -22.36 6.30 11.91
CA ASP A 188 -22.34 6.63 13.35
C ASP A 188 -20.93 6.69 13.96
N ASN A 189 -19.89 6.48 13.15
CA ASN A 189 -18.51 6.53 13.60
C ASN A 189 -18.06 7.99 13.83
N SER A 190 -17.93 8.38 15.11
CA SER A 190 -17.60 9.76 15.50
C SER A 190 -16.21 10.19 15.03
N TYR A 191 -15.23 9.28 15.08
CA TYR A 191 -13.87 9.56 14.64
C TYR A 191 -13.81 9.87 13.14
N VAL A 192 -14.46 9.06 12.29
CA VAL A 192 -14.51 9.32 10.84
C VAL A 192 -15.27 10.60 10.54
N LYS A 193 -16.39 10.88 11.21
CA LYS A 193 -17.14 12.14 11.05
C LYS A 193 -16.28 13.36 11.36
N GLU A 194 -15.56 13.35 12.49
CA GLU A 194 -14.68 14.45 12.87
C GLU A 194 -13.50 14.60 11.91
N ALA A 195 -12.92 13.50 11.46
CA ALA A 195 -11.85 13.52 10.45
C ALA A 195 -12.34 14.13 9.12
N VAL A 196 -13.52 13.73 8.62
CA VAL A 196 -14.14 14.28 7.42
C VAL A 196 -14.43 15.77 7.59
N ARG A 197 -15.02 16.20 8.70
CA ARG A 197 -15.27 17.63 9.00
C ARG A 197 -13.98 18.45 9.00
N ALA A 198 -12.92 17.92 9.62
CA ALA A 198 -11.63 18.57 9.65
C ALA A 198 -11.01 18.70 8.25
N ILE A 199 -11.19 17.69 7.39
CA ILE A 199 -10.77 17.73 5.99
C ILE A 199 -11.57 18.77 5.21
N GLU A 200 -12.90 18.78 5.32
CA GLU A 200 -13.77 19.73 4.60
C GLU A 200 -13.47 21.20 4.93
N HIS A 201 -13.03 21.47 6.17
CA HIS A 201 -12.60 22.80 6.59
C HIS A 201 -11.28 23.25 5.93
N ILE A 202 -10.39 22.31 5.60
CA ILE A 202 -9.07 22.58 5.02
C ILE A 202 -9.12 22.52 3.48
N ALA A 203 -9.88 21.57 2.94
CA ALA A 203 -9.97 21.23 1.53
C ALA A 203 -11.43 20.86 1.20
N SER A 204 -12.26 21.88 1.01
CA SER A 204 -13.67 21.69 0.68
C SER A 204 -13.83 20.89 -0.62
N ASN A 205 -14.80 19.97 -0.66
CA ASN A 205 -15.08 19.10 -1.80
C ASN A 205 -13.91 18.20 -2.24
N HIS A 206 -12.99 17.84 -1.34
CA HIS A 206 -11.92 16.86 -1.62
C HIS A 206 -12.20 15.48 -1.02
N ILE A 207 -13.27 15.35 -0.24
CA ILE A 207 -13.70 14.10 0.37
C ILE A 207 -15.20 13.93 0.19
N SER A 208 -15.64 12.73 -0.14
CA SER A 208 -17.06 12.36 -0.15
C SER A 208 -17.26 11.01 0.53
N LEU A 209 -18.40 10.88 1.23
CA LEU A 209 -18.83 9.62 1.84
C LEU A 209 -19.97 9.06 0.99
N MET A 210 -19.72 7.92 0.37
CA MET A 210 -20.72 7.18 -0.41
C MET A 210 -21.14 5.94 0.35
N HIS A 211 -22.43 5.64 0.33
CA HIS A 211 -22.96 4.38 0.84
C HIS A 211 -23.48 3.56 -0.33
N GLU A 212 -22.68 2.61 -0.80
CA GLU A 212 -23.11 1.65 -1.81
C GLU A 212 -22.78 0.24 -1.34
N ARG A 213 -23.77 -0.65 -1.47
CA ARG A 213 -23.61 -2.07 -1.11
C ARG A 213 -22.85 -2.85 -2.19
N VAL A 214 -22.81 -2.34 -3.41
CA VAL A 214 -22.17 -2.97 -4.56
C VAL A 214 -21.22 -1.96 -5.18
N ILE A 215 -19.98 -2.36 -5.37
CA ILE A 215 -18.95 -1.55 -6.01
C ILE A 215 -19.15 -1.62 -7.53
N ASP A 216 -19.51 -0.50 -8.15
CA ASP A 216 -19.61 -0.40 -9.61
C ASP A 216 -18.21 -0.45 -10.25
N LYS A 217 -18.02 -1.34 -11.22
CA LYS A 217 -16.79 -1.49 -11.98
C LYS A 217 -16.41 -0.21 -12.74
N ASN A 218 -17.39 0.52 -13.28
CA ASN A 218 -17.11 1.76 -14.00
C ASN A 218 -16.56 2.82 -13.05
N PHE A 219 -17.18 2.95 -11.87
CA PHE A 219 -16.71 3.85 -10.82
C PHE A 219 -15.27 3.51 -10.36
N VAL A 220 -14.95 2.21 -10.16
CA VAL A 220 -13.59 1.78 -9.79
C VAL A 220 -12.57 2.11 -10.88
N ALA A 221 -12.93 1.92 -12.15
CA ALA A 221 -12.04 2.20 -13.28
C ALA A 221 -11.68 3.68 -13.43
N GLU A 222 -12.48 4.60 -12.86
CA GLU A 222 -12.16 6.03 -12.81
C GLU A 222 -11.15 6.41 -11.73
N GLN A 223 -10.86 5.49 -10.80
CA GLN A 223 -9.95 5.72 -9.67
C GLN A 223 -8.51 5.40 -10.08
N GLN A 224 -7.55 6.04 -9.40
CA GLN A 224 -6.13 5.84 -9.65
C GLN A 224 -5.43 5.10 -8.50
N LEU A 225 -5.98 5.20 -7.29
CA LEU A 225 -5.52 4.46 -6.13
C LEU A 225 -6.69 3.88 -5.36
N MET A 226 -6.56 2.65 -4.89
CA MET A 226 -7.39 2.10 -3.84
C MET A 226 -6.57 2.00 -2.56
N LEU A 227 -7.03 2.66 -1.51
CA LEU A 227 -6.42 2.62 -0.18
C LEU A 227 -7.26 1.73 0.73
N VAL A 228 -6.69 0.61 1.18
CA VAL A 228 -7.46 -0.43 1.88
C VAL A 228 -6.65 -1.02 3.03
N SER A 229 -7.31 -1.46 4.10
CA SER A 229 -6.62 -2.16 5.18
C SER A 229 -6.23 -3.58 4.75
N LEU A 230 -5.19 -4.14 5.37
CA LEU A 230 -4.78 -5.53 5.14
C LEU A 230 -5.92 -6.52 5.44
N LYS A 231 -6.75 -6.25 6.44
CA LYS A 231 -7.90 -7.11 6.80
C LYS A 231 -8.98 -7.05 5.73
N SER A 232 -9.30 -5.85 5.25
CA SER A 232 -10.31 -5.63 4.21
C SER A 232 -9.87 -6.11 2.84
N TRP A 233 -8.58 -6.00 2.53
CA TRP A 233 -7.98 -6.60 1.34
C TRP A 233 -8.22 -8.12 1.28
N LYS A 234 -8.03 -8.84 2.38
CA LYS A 234 -8.30 -10.29 2.45
C LYS A 234 -9.75 -10.61 2.14
N LYS A 235 -10.69 -9.89 2.77
CA LYS A 235 -12.13 -10.05 2.51
C LYS A 235 -12.47 -9.79 1.04
N LEU A 236 -11.88 -8.76 0.43
CA LEU A 236 -12.05 -8.43 -0.99
C LEU A 236 -11.60 -9.57 -1.89
N VAL A 237 -10.39 -10.09 -1.66
CA VAL A 237 -9.83 -11.23 -2.38
C VAL A 237 -10.72 -12.49 -2.22
N GLU A 238 -11.19 -12.77 -1.01
CA GLU A 238 -12.07 -13.91 -0.70
C GLU A 238 -13.48 -13.80 -1.29
N SER A 239 -13.99 -12.57 -1.45
CA SER A 239 -15.31 -12.31 -2.03
C SER A 239 -15.44 -12.70 -3.51
N LYS A 240 -14.32 -12.98 -4.19
CA LYS A 240 -14.25 -13.30 -5.63
C LYS A 240 -14.91 -12.24 -6.52
N SER A 241 -14.85 -10.98 -6.08
CA SER A 241 -15.46 -9.86 -6.81
C SER A 241 -14.82 -9.65 -8.18
N VAL A 242 -15.63 -9.65 -9.24
CA VAL A 242 -15.17 -9.54 -10.65
C VAL A 242 -14.41 -8.23 -10.90
N TRP A 243 -14.81 -7.14 -10.26
CA TRP A 243 -14.20 -5.82 -10.42
C TRP A 243 -12.76 -5.73 -9.90
N LEU A 244 -12.32 -6.66 -9.04
CA LEU A 244 -10.98 -6.62 -8.44
C LEU A 244 -9.88 -6.77 -9.50
N THR A 245 -10.19 -7.44 -10.61
CA THR A 245 -9.30 -7.52 -11.78
C THR A 245 -9.00 -6.14 -12.37
N ASP A 246 -9.98 -5.24 -12.34
CA ASP A 246 -9.88 -3.85 -12.83
C ASP A 246 -9.54 -2.85 -11.72
N ALA A 247 -9.20 -3.33 -10.51
CA ALA A 247 -8.82 -2.44 -9.41
C ALA A 247 -7.62 -1.57 -9.84
N PRO A 248 -7.59 -0.29 -9.42
CA PRO A 248 -6.46 0.59 -9.69
C PRO A 248 -5.19 0.13 -8.96
N SER A 249 -4.11 0.92 -9.04
CA SER A 249 -2.99 0.74 -8.10
C SER A 249 -3.55 0.66 -6.68
N THR A 250 -3.05 -0.26 -5.87
CA THR A 250 -3.64 -0.53 -4.55
C THR A 250 -2.59 -0.39 -3.48
N LEU A 251 -2.84 0.49 -2.51
CA LEU A 251 -2.04 0.64 -1.31
C LEU A 251 -2.74 -0.06 -0.15
N ILE A 252 -2.14 -1.16 0.30
CA ILE A 252 -2.67 -2.02 1.35
C ILE A 252 -1.95 -1.69 2.65
N ILE A 253 -2.68 -1.28 3.69
CA ILE A 253 -2.09 -0.86 4.96
C ILE A 253 -2.33 -1.91 6.04
N LYS A 254 -1.24 -2.46 6.58
CA LYS A 254 -1.22 -3.11 7.90
C LYS A 254 -0.94 -2.01 8.92
N HIS A 255 -1.97 -1.55 9.61
CA HIS A 255 -1.80 -0.52 10.63
C HIS A 255 -1.30 -1.12 11.95
N LYS A 256 -0.37 -0.39 12.56
CA LYS A 256 0.07 -0.57 13.94
C LYS A 256 -0.27 0.72 14.69
N PRO A 257 -1.16 0.63 15.71
CA PRO A 257 -1.59 1.79 16.48
C PRO A 257 -0.48 2.35 17.36
#